data_AF-A0A9D2P3M0-F1
#
_entry.id   AF-A0A9D2P3M0-F1
#
_cell.length_a   1.000
_cell.length_b   1.000
_cell.length_c   1.000
_cell.angle_alpha   90.00
_cell.angle_beta   90.00
_cell.angle_gamma   90.00
#
_symmetry.space_group_name_H-M   'P 1'
#
loop_
_entity.id
_entity.type
_entity.pdbx_description
1 polymer ?
#
loop_
_entity_poly.entity_id
_entity_poly.type
_entity_poly.pdbx_seq_one_letter_code
_entity_poly.pdbx_strand_id
1 'polypeptide(L)'
;MAEDKESYERGYDLPIDSAEQKKAEKDCEEMMEAICDIYEEADKGTSINAVISQETATKMQQVIAEKDVPAAVSGFDVDMMNYDAMEDFLDEASAGNQSEIILYRIHTDGTVSREKFTFDGVDMYSLYTKGRWTDDIKPAFSVNSRSRLSQWKYTEKGWFCYEYCTAQPPELTEVVDAYEMIRVKPKTSEY
;
A
#
# COMPACT_ATOMS: atom_id res chain seq x y z
N MET A 1 -23.78 -3.34 15.42
CA MET A 1 -23.55 -3.53 16.88
C MET A 1 -23.04 -4.93 17.22
N ALA A 2 -23.68 -6.02 16.78
CA ALA A 2 -23.12 -7.38 16.95
C ALA A 2 -22.09 -7.72 15.85
N GLU A 3 -22.41 -7.41 14.58
CA GLU A 3 -21.51 -7.62 13.44
C GLU A 3 -20.20 -6.84 13.55
N ASP A 4 -20.25 -5.56 13.95
CA ASP A 4 -19.05 -4.73 14.12
C ASP A 4 -18.09 -5.25 15.20
N LYS A 5 -18.64 -5.93 16.22
CA LYS A 5 -17.85 -6.51 17.30
C LYS A 5 -17.18 -7.80 16.84
N GLU A 6 -17.89 -8.63 16.08
CA GLU A 6 -17.38 -9.87 15.51
C GLU A 6 -16.34 -9.63 14.39
N SER A 7 -16.51 -8.58 13.57
CA SER A 7 -15.48 -8.18 12.59
C SER A 7 -14.20 -7.70 13.27
N TYR A 8 -14.32 -6.94 14.37
CA TYR A 8 -13.17 -6.47 15.13
C TYR A 8 -12.36 -7.62 15.75
N GLU A 9 -13.05 -8.64 16.30
CA GLU A 9 -12.39 -9.83 16.83
C GLU A 9 -11.65 -10.63 15.75
N ARG A 10 -12.22 -10.72 14.55
CA ARG A 10 -11.61 -11.40 13.38
C ARG A 10 -10.42 -10.63 12.79
N GLY A 11 -10.48 -9.30 12.80
CA GLY A 11 -9.40 -8.43 12.34
C GLY A 11 -9.34 -8.19 10.84
N TYR A 12 -10.29 -8.70 10.04
CA TYR A 12 -10.41 -8.43 8.61
C TYR A 12 -11.83 -7.98 8.27
N ASP A 13 -12.01 -7.40 7.08
CA ASP A 13 -13.27 -6.72 6.69
C ASP A 13 -13.74 -5.72 7.75
N LEU A 14 -12.79 -5.00 8.35
CA LEU A 14 -13.09 -4.02 9.38
C LEU A 14 -13.88 -2.85 8.78
N PRO A 15 -14.87 -2.31 9.51
CA PRO A 15 -15.66 -1.20 9.01
C PRO A 15 -14.77 0.02 8.76
N ILE A 16 -15.00 0.68 7.63
CA ILE A 16 -14.33 1.91 7.23
C ILE A 16 -15.33 3.05 7.40
N ASP A 17 -14.93 4.12 8.09
CA ASP A 17 -15.78 5.30 8.17
C ASP A 17 -15.92 5.95 6.79
N SER A 18 -17.12 6.41 6.46
CA SER A 18 -17.40 6.98 5.14
C SER A 18 -16.56 8.22 4.81
N ALA A 19 -16.16 9.01 5.81
CA ALA A 19 -15.29 10.15 5.60
C ALA A 19 -13.83 9.70 5.43
N GLU A 20 -13.40 8.67 6.17
CA GLU A 20 -12.08 8.07 6.02
C GLU A 20 -11.90 7.43 4.63
N GLN A 21 -12.90 6.70 4.15
CA GLN A 21 -12.89 6.14 2.80
C GLN A 21 -12.81 7.24 1.74
N LYS A 22 -13.66 8.27 1.81
CA LYS A 22 -13.64 9.40 0.86
C LYS A 22 -12.32 10.14 0.86
N LYS A 23 -11.69 10.29 2.03
CA LYS A 23 -10.36 10.87 2.14
C LYS A 23 -9.32 9.98 1.46
N ALA A 24 -9.34 8.67 1.70
CA ALA A 24 -8.40 7.74 1.08
C ALA A 24 -8.52 7.72 -0.45
N GLU A 25 -9.74 7.74 -0.98
CA GLU A 25 -10.01 7.85 -2.42
C GLU A 25 -9.51 9.18 -2.99
N LYS A 26 -9.84 10.31 -2.36
CA LYS A 26 -9.40 11.64 -2.79
C LYS A 26 -7.87 11.81 -2.76
N ASP A 27 -7.22 11.37 -1.68
CA ASP A 27 -5.76 11.40 -1.56
C ASP A 27 -5.12 10.56 -2.68
N CYS A 28 -5.70 9.39 -2.99
CA CYS A 28 -5.20 8.53 -4.06
C CYS A 28 -5.46 9.11 -5.45
N GLU A 29 -6.61 9.75 -5.66
CA GLU A 29 -6.98 10.47 -6.89
C GLU A 29 -5.96 11.57 -7.18
N GLU A 30 -5.62 12.39 -6.18
CA GLU A 30 -4.64 13.48 -6.33
C GLU A 30 -3.25 12.98 -6.74
N MET A 31 -2.82 11.80 -6.26
CA MET A 31 -1.56 11.18 -6.69
C MET A 31 -1.64 10.62 -8.11
N MET A 32 -2.77 10.02 -8.47
CA MET A 32 -2.99 9.52 -9.83
C MET A 32 -3.03 10.68 -10.83
N GLU A 33 -3.79 11.73 -10.56
CA GLU A 33 -3.84 12.92 -11.42
C GLU A 33 -2.45 13.53 -11.63
N ALA A 34 -1.62 13.59 -10.59
CA ALA A 34 -0.26 14.13 -10.69
C ALA A 34 0.65 13.34 -11.66
N ILE A 35 0.41 12.04 -11.83
CA ILE A 35 1.22 11.16 -12.69
C ILE A 35 0.53 10.81 -14.01
N CYS A 36 -0.64 11.41 -14.29
CA CYS A 36 -1.50 11.06 -15.42
C CYS A 36 -0.77 11.18 -16.76
N ASP A 37 -0.12 12.31 -17.01
CA ASP A 37 0.62 12.57 -18.25
C ASP A 37 1.69 11.50 -18.50
N ILE A 38 2.42 11.09 -17.45
CA ILE A 38 3.45 10.05 -17.53
C ILE A 38 2.82 8.70 -17.88
N TYR A 39 1.69 8.36 -17.26
CA TYR A 39 0.98 7.12 -17.54
C TYR A 39 0.39 7.11 -18.96
N GLU A 40 -0.16 8.21 -19.45
CA GLU A 40 -0.71 8.33 -20.80
C GLU A 40 0.35 8.13 -21.88
N GLU A 41 1.50 8.79 -21.72
CA GLU A 41 2.62 8.71 -22.66
C GLU A 41 3.37 7.36 -22.61
N ALA A 42 3.15 6.55 -21.58
CA ALA A 42 3.84 5.28 -21.41
C ALA A 42 3.45 4.26 -22.49
N ASP A 43 4.47 3.59 -23.05
CA ASP A 43 4.28 2.35 -23.80
C ASP A 43 3.95 1.21 -22.84
N LYS A 44 2.70 0.74 -22.91
CA LYS A 44 2.17 -0.34 -22.07
C LYS A 44 2.33 -1.70 -22.77
N GLY A 45 2.72 -1.71 -24.04
CA GLY A 45 2.73 -2.89 -24.89
C GLY A 45 1.33 -3.29 -25.38
N THR A 46 1.28 -4.34 -26.21
CA THR A 46 0.05 -4.83 -26.87
C THR A 46 -0.50 -6.13 -26.27
N SER A 47 0.14 -6.63 -25.21
CA SER A 47 -0.30 -7.82 -24.48
C SER A 47 -1.56 -7.56 -23.66
N ILE A 48 -2.35 -8.60 -23.42
CA ILE A 48 -3.54 -8.51 -22.54
C ILE A 48 -3.18 -8.11 -21.11
N ASN A 49 -1.97 -8.45 -20.65
CA ASN A 49 -1.39 -8.03 -19.37
C ASN A 49 -0.24 -7.05 -19.62
N ALA A 50 -0.52 -6.04 -20.44
CA ALA A 50 0.34 -4.89 -20.65
C ALA A 50 0.87 -4.37 -19.30
N VAL A 51 2.19 -4.21 -19.18
CA VAL A 51 2.85 -3.68 -17.99
C VAL A 51 3.63 -2.43 -18.36
N ILE A 52 3.65 -1.45 -17.46
CA ILE A 52 4.50 -0.28 -17.61
C ILE A 52 5.97 -0.69 -17.42
N SER A 53 6.89 0.01 -18.09
CA SER A 53 8.33 -0.21 -17.90
C SER A 53 8.79 0.26 -16.51
N GLN A 54 9.91 -0.29 -16.03
CA GLN A 54 10.56 0.20 -14.81
C GLN A 54 10.86 1.70 -14.89
N GLU A 55 11.31 2.20 -16.04
CA GLU A 55 11.57 3.63 -16.26
C GLU A 55 10.30 4.48 -16.04
N THR A 56 9.17 4.05 -16.59
CA THR A 56 7.88 4.73 -16.40
C THR A 56 7.48 4.74 -14.93
N ALA A 57 7.54 3.58 -14.28
CA ALA A 57 7.20 3.44 -12.87
C ALA A 57 8.09 4.31 -11.96
N THR A 58 9.39 4.41 -12.24
CA THR A 58 10.30 5.29 -11.50
C THR A 58 9.98 6.77 -11.71
N LYS A 59 9.60 7.21 -12.92
CA LYS A 59 9.17 8.60 -13.16
C LYS A 59 7.88 8.93 -12.39
N MET A 60 6.91 8.02 -12.40
CA MET A 60 5.69 8.15 -11.61
C MET A 60 6.00 8.21 -10.10
N GLN A 61 6.92 7.37 -9.62
CA GLN A 61 7.34 7.33 -8.22
C GLN A 61 7.97 8.67 -7.79
N GLN A 62 8.81 9.27 -8.63
CA GLN A 62 9.45 10.56 -8.36
C GLN A 62 8.41 11.66 -8.13
N VAL A 63 7.40 11.78 -8.99
CA VAL A 63 6.34 12.79 -8.85
C VAL A 63 5.52 12.60 -7.57
N ILE A 64 5.24 11.35 -7.18
CA ILE A 64 4.57 11.07 -5.90
C ILE A 64 5.48 11.47 -4.73
N ALA A 65 6.77 11.13 -4.78
CA ALA A 65 7.73 11.44 -3.73
C ALA A 65 7.99 12.94 -3.56
N GLU A 66 7.85 13.76 -4.60
CA GLU A 66 7.93 15.23 -4.51
C GLU A 66 6.86 15.85 -3.59
N LYS A 67 5.82 15.09 -3.24
CA LYS A 67 4.80 15.49 -2.25
C LYS A 67 5.15 15.07 -0.82
N ASP A 68 6.41 14.70 -0.57
CA ASP A 68 6.96 14.40 0.75
C ASP A 68 6.29 13.19 1.44
N VAL A 69 5.89 12.21 0.64
CA VAL A 69 5.29 10.95 1.09
C VAL A 69 6.13 9.74 0.66
N PRO A 70 6.19 8.65 1.46
CA PRO A 70 6.81 7.41 1.05
C PRO A 70 6.19 6.87 -0.25
N ALA A 71 7.06 6.56 -1.21
CA ALA A 71 6.65 6.03 -2.51
C ALA A 71 7.52 4.84 -2.90
N ALA A 72 6.90 3.71 -3.25
CA ALA A 72 7.57 2.50 -3.69
C ALA A 72 7.01 1.99 -5.02
N VAL A 73 7.76 1.11 -5.67
CA VAL A 73 7.35 0.44 -6.90
C VAL A 73 7.31 -1.07 -6.66
N SER A 74 6.17 -1.68 -6.94
CA SER A 74 5.95 -3.11 -6.81
C SER A 74 6.36 -3.85 -8.09
N GLY A 75 7.09 -4.96 -7.94
CA GLY A 75 7.50 -5.82 -9.06
C GLY A 75 8.77 -5.39 -9.80
N PHE A 76 9.40 -4.29 -9.41
CA PHE A 76 10.71 -3.86 -9.90
C PHE A 76 11.73 -3.70 -8.78
N ASP A 77 13.01 -3.82 -9.10
CA ASP A 77 14.10 -3.58 -8.14
C ASP A 77 14.41 -2.07 -8.06
N VAL A 78 13.51 -1.33 -7.39
CA VAL A 78 13.59 0.12 -7.23
C VAL A 78 13.46 0.45 -5.75
N ASP A 79 14.39 1.25 -5.23
CA ASP A 79 14.38 1.67 -3.83
C ASP A 79 13.16 2.57 -3.53
N MET A 80 12.66 2.50 -2.30
CA MET A 80 11.63 3.40 -1.81
C MET A 80 12.18 4.83 -1.71
N MET A 81 11.40 5.81 -2.19
CA MET A 81 11.67 7.23 -1.99
C MET A 81 10.99 7.70 -0.71
N ASN A 82 11.60 8.67 -0.03
CA ASN A 82 11.18 9.16 1.29
C ASN A 82 11.04 8.02 2.31
N TYR A 83 12.00 7.10 2.28
CA TYR A 83 11.97 5.90 3.11
C TYR A 83 12.19 6.20 4.60
N ASP A 84 12.82 7.33 4.93
CA ASP A 84 13.08 7.80 6.28
C ASP A 84 11.77 8.00 7.06
N ALA A 85 10.74 8.58 6.45
CA ALA A 85 9.43 8.72 7.08
C ALA A 85 8.76 7.35 7.37
N MET A 86 8.97 6.36 6.50
CA MET A 86 8.49 4.99 6.73
C MET A 86 9.32 4.27 7.81
N GLU A 87 10.63 4.51 7.85
CA GLU A 87 11.53 3.99 8.88
C GLU A 87 11.17 4.55 10.26
N ASP A 88 11.01 5.86 10.40
CA ASP A 88 10.62 6.52 11.64
C ASP A 88 9.29 5.96 12.17
N PHE A 89 8.30 5.78 11.29
CA PHE A 89 7.03 5.16 11.65
C PHE A 89 7.19 3.74 12.24
N LEU A 90 8.02 2.90 11.60
CA LEU A 90 8.25 1.52 12.01
C LEU A 90 9.09 1.44 13.30
N ASP A 91 10.03 2.35 13.48
CA ASP A 91 10.84 2.44 14.69
C ASP A 91 9.99 2.88 15.90
N GLU A 92 9.11 3.87 15.73
CA GLU A 92 8.14 4.28 16.75
C GLU A 92 7.17 3.15 17.10
N ALA A 93 6.61 2.47 16.10
CA ALA A 93 5.74 1.32 16.33
C ALA A 93 6.47 0.18 17.06
N SER A 94 7.74 -0.07 16.71
CA SER A 94 8.57 -1.11 17.36
C SER A 94 8.92 -0.75 18.80
N ALA A 95 8.98 0.54 19.13
CA ALA A 95 9.13 1.04 20.50
C ALA A 95 7.82 0.99 21.32
N GLY A 96 6.69 0.63 20.70
CA GLY A 96 5.37 0.59 21.33
C GLY A 96 4.63 1.93 21.31
N ASN A 97 5.12 2.92 20.57
CA ASN A 97 4.51 4.25 20.48
C ASN A 97 3.49 4.29 19.35
N GLN A 98 2.37 4.99 19.60
CA GLN A 98 1.37 5.22 18.56
C GLN A 98 1.97 5.99 17.39
N SER A 99 1.78 5.48 16.17
CA SER A 99 2.33 6.07 14.96
C SER A 99 1.42 5.78 13.76
N GLU A 100 1.50 6.61 12.73
CA GLU A 100 0.79 6.39 11.46
C GLU A 100 1.63 6.88 10.28
N ILE A 101 1.45 6.25 9.12
CA ILE A 101 2.11 6.64 7.87
C ILE A 101 1.21 6.29 6.68
N ILE A 102 1.38 7.01 5.57
CA ILE A 102 0.74 6.68 4.29
C ILE A 102 1.84 6.33 3.29
N LEU A 103 1.75 5.13 2.73
CA LEU A 103 2.61 4.65 1.66
C LEU A 103 1.83 4.64 0.35
N TYR A 104 2.45 5.13 -0.72
CA TYR A 104 1.97 4.91 -2.09
C TYR A 104 2.82 3.85 -2.79
N ARG A 105 2.16 2.92 -3.50
CA ARG A 105 2.82 1.93 -4.34
C ARG A 105 2.31 2.01 -5.78
N ILE A 106 3.25 2.06 -6.72
CA ILE A 106 2.97 1.93 -8.16
C ILE A 106 3.15 0.47 -8.53
N HIS A 107 2.15 -0.11 -9.17
CA HIS A 107 2.15 -1.51 -9.60
C HIS A 107 2.56 -1.62 -11.06
N THR A 108 3.02 -2.80 -11.48
CA THR A 108 3.47 -3.02 -12.87
C THR A 108 2.36 -2.89 -13.91
N ASP A 109 1.09 -3.05 -13.52
CA ASP A 109 -0.08 -2.78 -14.35
C ASP A 109 -0.40 -1.26 -14.47
N GLY A 110 0.39 -0.41 -13.81
CA GLY A 110 0.24 1.05 -13.74
C GLY A 110 -0.85 1.53 -12.80
N THR A 111 -1.48 0.64 -12.04
CA THR A 111 -2.36 1.02 -10.94
C THR A 111 -1.55 1.61 -9.78
N VAL A 112 -2.24 2.40 -8.94
CA VAL A 112 -1.65 3.00 -7.75
C VAL A 112 -2.43 2.54 -6.54
N SER A 113 -1.73 2.12 -5.49
CA SER A 113 -2.36 1.88 -4.19
C SER A 113 -1.87 2.89 -3.17
N ARG A 114 -2.81 3.38 -2.36
CA ARG A 114 -2.58 4.13 -1.14
C ARG A 114 -2.82 3.21 0.05
N GLU A 115 -1.86 3.13 0.94
CA GLU A 115 -1.96 2.28 2.12
C GLU A 115 -1.59 3.08 3.36
N LYS A 116 -2.58 3.32 4.23
CA LYS A 116 -2.36 3.95 5.52
C LYS A 116 -2.11 2.87 6.56
N PHE A 117 -0.93 2.88 7.16
CA PHE A 117 -0.65 2.07 8.35
C PHE A 117 -0.91 2.88 9.61
N THR A 118 -1.45 2.23 10.64
CA THR A 118 -1.68 2.83 11.95
C THR A 118 -1.39 1.82 13.03
N PHE A 119 -0.50 2.16 13.95
CA PHE A 119 -0.22 1.39 15.14
C PHE A 119 -0.83 2.08 16.36
N ASP A 120 -1.71 1.37 17.08
CA ASP A 120 -2.46 1.95 18.20
C ASP A 120 -1.75 1.79 19.56
N GLY A 121 -0.52 1.25 19.57
CA GLY A 121 0.23 0.88 20.76
C GLY A 121 0.18 -0.62 21.07
N VAL A 122 -0.71 -1.37 20.40
CA VAL A 122 -0.87 -2.82 20.57
C VAL A 122 -0.92 -3.50 19.20
N ASP A 123 -1.85 -3.08 18.36
CA ASP A 123 -2.17 -3.69 17.07
C ASP A 123 -1.82 -2.73 15.92
N MET A 124 -1.41 -3.32 14.79
CA MET A 124 -1.12 -2.62 13.54
C MET A 124 -2.30 -2.82 12.58
N TYR A 125 -2.77 -1.74 11.96
CA TYR A 125 -3.86 -1.75 10.99
C TYR A 125 -3.38 -1.18 9.66
N SER A 126 -3.92 -1.72 8.57
CA SER A 126 -3.78 -1.18 7.22
C SER A 126 -5.16 -0.76 6.69
N LEU A 127 -5.24 0.45 6.16
CA LEU A 127 -6.35 0.93 5.33
C LEU A 127 -5.81 1.10 3.90
N TYR A 128 -6.23 0.18 3.04
CA TYR A 128 -5.76 0.05 1.67
C TYR A 128 -6.82 0.53 0.68
N THR A 129 -6.41 1.39 -0.25
CA THR A 129 -7.22 1.86 -1.38
C THR A 129 -6.45 1.62 -2.68
N LYS A 130 -7.07 0.95 -3.66
CA LYS A 130 -6.48 0.74 -4.99
C LYS A 130 -7.22 1.58 -6.04
N GLY A 131 -6.47 2.47 -6.68
CA GLY A 131 -6.89 3.25 -7.83
C GLY A 131 -6.46 2.59 -9.14
N ARG A 132 -7.35 2.60 -10.13
CA ARG A 132 -7.11 2.13 -11.50
C ARG A 132 -7.50 3.18 -12.51
N TRP A 133 -6.93 3.09 -13.70
CA TRP A 133 -7.29 3.93 -14.83
C TRP A 133 -8.49 3.34 -15.57
N THR A 134 -9.48 4.18 -15.89
CA THR A 134 -10.57 3.82 -16.81
C THR A 134 -10.08 3.87 -18.27
N ASP A 135 -10.91 3.39 -19.20
CA ASP A 135 -10.65 3.52 -20.64
C ASP A 135 -10.46 4.98 -21.09
N ASP A 136 -11.15 5.93 -20.43
CA ASP A 136 -11.00 7.37 -20.66
C ASP A 136 -9.83 8.02 -19.87
N ILE A 137 -8.91 7.21 -19.33
CA ILE A 137 -7.77 7.61 -18.50
C ILE A 137 -8.19 8.52 -17.32
N LYS A 138 -9.21 8.09 -16.57
CA LYS A 138 -9.62 8.73 -15.32
C LYS A 138 -9.36 7.79 -14.14
N PRO A 139 -9.02 8.33 -12.96
CA PRO A 139 -8.97 7.53 -11.74
C PRO A 139 -10.33 6.90 -11.43
N ALA A 140 -10.33 5.64 -11.02
CA ALA A 140 -11.47 4.94 -10.48
C ALA A 140 -11.03 4.01 -9.34
N PHE A 141 -11.86 3.90 -8.31
CA PHE A 141 -11.56 3.11 -7.11
C PHE A 141 -12.46 1.88 -7.05
N SER A 142 -11.85 0.71 -6.89
CA SER A 142 -12.58 -0.57 -6.84
C SER A 142 -12.34 -1.37 -5.57
N VAL A 143 -11.32 -1.02 -4.80
CA VAL A 143 -10.95 -1.74 -3.58
C VAL A 143 -10.65 -0.73 -2.48
N ASN A 144 -11.42 -0.81 -1.41
CA ASN A 144 -11.12 -0.22 -0.11
C ASN A 144 -11.22 -1.34 0.93
N SER A 145 -10.15 -1.58 1.67
CA SER A 145 -10.14 -2.60 2.71
C SER A 145 -9.44 -2.08 3.95
N ARG A 146 -9.96 -2.47 5.11
CA ARG A 146 -9.31 -2.22 6.40
C ARG A 146 -9.15 -3.54 7.11
N SER A 147 -7.91 -3.82 7.51
CA SER A 147 -7.55 -5.05 8.20
C SER A 147 -6.51 -4.77 9.27
N ARG A 148 -6.59 -5.48 10.38
CA ARG A 148 -5.50 -5.66 11.34
C ARG A 148 -4.46 -6.61 10.73
N LEU A 149 -3.20 -6.35 11.01
CA LEU A 149 -2.11 -7.28 10.70
C LEU A 149 -2.03 -8.31 11.82
N SER A 150 -2.08 -9.60 11.47
CA SER A 150 -1.96 -10.70 12.43
C SER A 150 -0.54 -10.75 13.02
N GLN A 151 0.45 -10.45 12.19
CA GLN A 151 1.86 -10.36 12.56
C GLN A 151 2.54 -9.29 11.72
N TRP A 152 3.53 -8.63 12.29
CA TRP A 152 4.41 -7.75 11.55
C TRP A 152 5.78 -7.70 12.20
N LYS A 153 6.80 -7.36 11.40
CA LYS A 153 8.17 -7.22 11.86
C LYS A 153 8.92 -6.24 10.95
N TYR A 154 9.58 -5.27 11.56
CA TYR A 154 10.65 -4.53 10.90
C TYR A 154 12.01 -5.15 11.24
N THR A 155 12.85 -5.34 10.22
CA THR A 155 14.16 -5.99 10.38
C THR A 155 15.29 -4.97 10.31
N GLU A 156 16.41 -5.24 10.99
CA GLU A 156 17.63 -4.41 10.91
C GLU A 156 18.12 -4.20 9.47
N LYS A 157 17.85 -5.18 8.60
CA LYS A 157 18.19 -5.09 7.18
C LYS A 157 17.32 -4.10 6.42
N GLY A 158 16.22 -3.58 6.98
CA GLY A 158 15.32 -2.64 6.32
C GLY A 158 14.16 -3.29 5.57
N TRP A 159 13.69 -4.46 6.02
CA TRP A 159 12.47 -5.10 5.52
C TRP A 159 11.33 -4.94 6.50
N PHE A 160 10.19 -4.47 6.00
CA PHE A 160 8.90 -4.54 6.68
C PHE A 160 8.13 -5.76 6.17
N CYS A 161 7.98 -6.75 7.04
CA CYS A 161 7.30 -8.01 6.77
C CYS A 161 6.00 -8.02 7.58
N TYR A 162 4.87 -8.34 6.96
CA TYR A 162 3.61 -8.43 7.69
C TYR A 162 2.65 -9.42 7.04
N GLU A 163 1.68 -9.86 7.83
CA GLU A 163 0.62 -10.77 7.41
C GLU A 163 -0.73 -10.16 7.82
N TYR A 164 -1.71 -10.17 6.92
CA TYR A 164 -3.06 -9.73 7.25
C TYR A 164 -3.81 -10.77 8.08
N CYS A 165 -4.70 -10.31 8.96
CA CYS A 165 -5.79 -11.19 9.41
C CYS A 165 -6.62 -11.64 8.19
N THR A 166 -6.94 -12.92 8.10
CA THR A 166 -7.79 -13.49 7.03
C THR A 166 -8.76 -14.52 7.58
N ALA A 167 -9.82 -14.78 6.82
CA ALA A 167 -10.75 -15.86 7.11
C ALA A 167 -10.02 -17.21 7.10
N GLN A 168 -10.42 -18.10 8.02
CA GLN A 168 -9.84 -19.44 8.18
C GLN A 168 -10.92 -20.50 7.94
N PRO A 169 -10.57 -21.75 7.62
CA PRO A 169 -11.55 -22.82 7.50
C PRO A 169 -12.41 -22.94 8.78
N PRO A 170 -13.75 -23.08 8.66
CA PRO A 170 -14.51 -23.47 7.46
C PRO A 170 -15.01 -22.31 6.59
N GLU A 171 -14.71 -21.04 6.92
CA GLU A 171 -15.21 -19.88 6.16
C GLU A 171 -14.61 -19.81 4.75
N LEU A 172 -13.36 -20.27 4.61
CA LEU A 172 -12.72 -20.53 3.33
C LEU A 172 -12.46 -22.02 3.16
N THR A 173 -12.50 -22.48 1.92
CA THR A 173 -12.12 -23.84 1.55
C THR A 173 -10.60 -24.02 1.49
N GLU A 174 -9.84 -22.92 1.38
CA GLU A 174 -8.38 -22.90 1.28
C GLU A 174 -7.82 -21.74 2.10
N VAL A 175 -6.67 -21.96 2.76
CA VAL A 175 -5.97 -20.91 3.49
C VAL A 175 -5.32 -19.96 2.49
N VAL A 176 -5.60 -18.66 2.62
CA VAL A 176 -5.01 -17.61 1.79
C VAL A 176 -3.68 -17.20 2.39
N ASP A 177 -2.60 -17.27 1.61
CA ASP A 177 -1.32 -16.68 1.98
C ASP A 177 -1.42 -15.15 1.84
N ALA A 178 -1.49 -14.47 2.99
CA ALA A 178 -1.71 -13.03 3.08
C ALA A 178 -0.47 -12.29 3.61
N TYR A 179 0.70 -12.86 3.32
CA TYR A 179 1.99 -12.33 3.69
C TYR A 179 2.53 -11.33 2.65
N GLU A 180 3.04 -10.21 3.12
CA GLU A 180 3.62 -9.13 2.31
C GLU A 180 5.02 -8.76 2.83
N MET A 181 5.89 -8.33 1.90
CA MET A 181 7.21 -7.81 2.21
C MET A 181 7.48 -6.53 1.44
N ILE A 182 7.89 -5.50 2.17
CA ILE A 182 8.27 -4.21 1.60
C ILE A 182 9.72 -3.92 1.99
N ARG A 183 10.55 -3.61 0.99
CA ARG A 183 11.89 -3.08 1.21
C ARG A 183 11.76 -1.60 1.55
N VAL A 184 12.13 -1.21 2.77
CA VAL A 184 12.09 0.18 3.24
C VAL A 184 13.43 0.85 3.00
N LYS A 185 14.50 0.34 3.63
CA LYS A 185 15.84 0.91 3.42
C LYS A 185 16.34 0.60 2.01
N PRO A 186 17.02 1.56 1.35
CA PRO A 186 17.64 1.31 0.07
C PRO A 186 18.63 0.15 0.14
N LYS A 187 18.89 -0.50 -0.99
CA LYS A 187 19.97 -1.48 -1.07
C LYS A 187 21.31 -0.75 -1.04
N THR A 188 22.09 -0.92 0.02
CA THR A 188 23.51 -0.56 -0.02
C THR A 188 24.20 -1.45 -1.04
N SER A 189 25.09 -0.89 -1.86
CA SER A 189 25.81 -1.57 -2.95
C SER A 189 26.71 -2.74 -2.53
N GLU A 190 26.75 -3.08 -1.25
CA GLU A 190 27.50 -4.21 -0.71
C GLU A 190 26.57 -5.42 -0.52
N TYR A 191 26.36 -6.16 -1.60
CA TYR A 191 25.98 -7.57 -1.59
C TYR A 191 26.73 -8.31 -2.70
#